data_AF-A0A2K3J8T6-F1
#
_entry.id   AF-A0A2K3J8T6-F1
#
_cell.length_a   1.000
_cell.length_b   1.000
_cell.length_c   1.000
_cell.angle_alpha   90.00
_cell.angle_beta   90.00
_cell.angle_gamma   90.00
#
_symmetry.space_group_name_H-M   'P 1'
#
loop_
_entity.id
_entity.type
_entity.pdbx_description
1 polymer ?
#
loop_
_entity_poly.entity_id
_entity_poly.type
_entity_poly.pdbx_seq_one_letter_code
_entity_poly.pdbx_strand_id
1 'polypeptide(L)'
;MLTSTKMSNEFSDKMIPVDSESTGINNFATSFENYFYESTIAGIPVNELSLEPCTNALKSAMTSVALNDAGLAMQSGIIAFWTMVSSVFLTIWTTSPPLIAVIPPINLSTINATLQSVFASNKENSLNKNDSWNAISNVLHPLQLGGIAKIGPTPGVDTPIL
;
A
#
# COMPACT_ATOMS: atom_id res chain seq x y z
N MET A 1 1.46 15.07 2.07
CA MET A 1 2.37 13.95 1.77
C MET A 1 2.03 12.86 2.77
N LEU A 2 1.70 11.65 2.32
CA LEU A 2 1.56 10.50 3.21
C LEU A 2 2.99 10.09 3.62
N THR A 3 3.30 10.18 4.91
CA THR A 3 4.62 9.82 5.46
C THR A 3 4.45 8.58 6.33
N SER A 4 5.06 7.45 5.95
CA SER A 4 5.27 6.29 6.84
C SER A 4 6.78 6.14 7.07
N THR A 5 7.18 6.01 8.33
CA THR A 5 8.57 5.94 8.78
C THR A 5 9.00 4.56 9.25
N LYS A 6 8.12 3.55 9.24
CA LYS A 6 8.30 2.30 10.00
C LYS A 6 8.18 1.01 9.19
N MET A 7 8.29 1.13 7.87
CA MET A 7 8.04 0.01 6.97
C MET A 7 8.93 -1.23 7.21
N SER A 8 10.14 -1.10 7.77
CA SER A 8 11.08 -2.23 7.85
C SER A 8 10.64 -3.35 8.78
N ASN A 9 10.05 -3.05 9.94
CA ASN A 9 9.79 -4.07 10.97
C ASN A 9 8.41 -4.74 10.81
N GLU A 10 7.39 -3.97 10.41
CA GLU A 10 6.02 -4.49 10.22
C GLU A 10 5.91 -5.39 8.98
N PHE A 11 6.63 -5.06 7.89
CA PHE A 11 6.69 -5.92 6.71
C PHE A 11 7.51 -7.19 6.98
N SER A 12 8.62 -7.11 7.73
CA SER A 12 9.48 -8.28 7.97
C SER A 12 8.79 -9.36 8.81
N ASP A 13 8.02 -8.95 9.83
CA ASP A 13 7.48 -9.88 10.84
C ASP A 13 6.31 -10.72 10.32
N LYS A 14 5.58 -10.22 9.33
CA LYS A 14 4.41 -10.90 8.74
C LYS A 14 4.69 -11.53 7.38
N MET A 15 5.78 -11.15 6.72
CA MET A 15 6.25 -11.81 5.50
C MET A 15 7.06 -13.07 5.82
N ILE A 16 6.40 -14.02 6.47
CA ILE A 16 6.94 -15.36 6.69
C ILE A 16 6.56 -16.21 5.48
N PRO A 17 7.48 -16.98 4.89
CA PRO A 17 7.16 -17.86 3.78
C PRO A 17 6.23 -19.00 4.18
N VAL A 18 5.29 -19.29 3.31
CA VAL A 18 4.16 -20.19 3.54
C VAL A 18 3.93 -21.08 2.33
N ASP A 19 3.34 -22.25 2.57
CA ASP A 19 3.20 -23.29 1.54
C ASP A 19 1.99 -23.09 0.62
N SER A 20 1.19 -22.04 0.84
CA SER A 20 0.02 -21.74 0.02
C SER A 20 0.04 -20.30 -0.49
N GLU A 21 -0.32 -20.14 -1.77
CA GLU A 21 -0.46 -18.84 -2.42
C GLU A 21 -1.48 -17.96 -1.69
N SER A 22 -2.62 -18.53 -1.29
CA SER A 22 -3.66 -17.82 -0.52
C SER A 22 -3.13 -17.27 0.80
N THR A 23 -2.33 -18.06 1.53
CA THR A 23 -1.69 -17.60 2.77
C THR A 23 -0.68 -16.49 2.47
N GLY A 24 0.12 -16.62 1.41
CA GLY A 24 1.10 -15.61 1.02
C GLY A 24 0.45 -14.27 0.65
N ILE A 25 -0.63 -14.31 -0.13
CA ILE A 25 -1.44 -13.14 -0.47
C ILE A 25 -2.03 -12.50 0.79
N ASN A 26 -2.56 -13.29 1.73
CA ASN A 26 -3.09 -12.76 2.98
C ASN A 26 -2.02 -12.12 3.86
N ASN A 27 -0.83 -12.71 3.95
CA ASN A 27 0.30 -12.14 4.69
C ASN A 27 0.76 -10.82 4.07
N PHE A 28 0.91 -10.77 2.74
CA PHE A 28 1.24 -9.55 2.01
C PHE A 28 0.19 -8.46 2.22
N ALA A 29 -1.09 -8.80 2.02
CA ALA A 29 -2.21 -7.86 2.16
C ALA A 29 -2.27 -7.27 3.57
N THR A 30 -2.13 -8.11 4.60
CA THR A 30 -2.10 -7.67 6.01
C THR A 30 -0.90 -6.76 6.28
N SER A 31 0.28 -7.08 5.73
CA SER A 31 1.48 -6.24 5.91
C SER A 31 1.32 -4.88 5.22
N PHE A 32 0.74 -4.88 4.03
CA PHE A 32 0.46 -3.66 3.28
C PHE A 32 -0.61 -2.79 3.96
N GLU A 33 -1.66 -3.41 4.50
CA GLU A 33 -2.69 -2.75 5.29
C GLU A 33 -2.10 -2.10 6.55
N ASN A 34 -1.28 -2.83 7.30
CA ASN A 34 -0.56 -2.30 8.46
C ASN A 34 0.33 -1.09 8.11
N TYR A 35 1.08 -1.18 7.01
CA TYR A 35 1.87 -0.06 6.50
C TYR A 35 0.98 1.15 6.18
N PHE A 36 -0.19 0.92 5.60
CA PHE A 36 -1.13 1.98 5.25
C PHE A 36 -1.81 2.59 6.47
N TYR A 37 -2.03 1.84 7.56
CA TYR A 37 -2.58 2.39 8.81
C TYR A 37 -1.72 3.48 9.43
N GLU A 38 -0.41 3.42 9.24
CA GLU A 38 0.49 4.49 9.70
C GLU A 38 0.34 5.80 8.91
N SER A 39 -0.39 5.76 7.80
CA SER A 39 -0.53 6.91 6.92
C SER A 39 -1.50 7.95 7.49
N THR A 40 -1.14 9.23 7.33
CA THR A 40 -1.96 10.34 7.82
C THR A 40 -2.15 11.41 6.75
N ILE A 41 -3.31 12.08 6.78
CA ILE A 41 -3.55 13.29 6.00
C ILE A 41 -3.78 14.44 6.97
N ALA A 42 -2.91 15.47 6.91
CA ALA A 42 -2.95 16.61 7.82
C ALA A 42 -2.97 16.19 9.31
N GLY A 43 -2.29 15.09 9.66
CA GLY A 43 -2.26 14.54 11.03
C GLY A 43 -3.47 13.69 11.41
N ILE A 44 -4.47 13.55 10.52
CA ILE A 44 -5.63 12.67 10.74
C ILE A 44 -5.25 11.24 10.31
N PRO A 45 -5.32 10.24 11.21
CA PRO A 45 -5.01 8.86 10.91
C PRO A 45 -6.10 8.19 10.08
N VAL A 46 -5.77 7.05 9.50
CA VAL A 46 -6.74 6.16 8.85
C VAL A 46 -7.75 5.63 9.87
N ASN A 47 -9.04 5.59 9.49
CA ASN A 47 -10.05 4.84 10.22
C ASN A 47 -9.89 3.33 9.96
N GLU A 48 -9.54 2.54 10.98
CA GLU A 48 -9.17 1.14 10.82
C GLU A 48 -10.24 0.28 10.12
N LEU A 49 -11.53 0.51 10.42
CA LEU A 49 -12.62 -0.27 9.84
C LEU A 49 -12.92 0.07 8.36
N SER A 50 -12.24 1.07 7.79
CA SER A 50 -12.51 1.56 6.44
C SER A 50 -11.66 0.87 5.36
N LEU A 51 -10.62 0.12 5.72
CA LEU A 51 -9.69 -0.47 4.76
C LEU A 51 -10.12 -1.82 4.22
N GLU A 52 -11.11 -2.49 4.82
CA GLU A 52 -11.58 -3.82 4.38
C GLU A 52 -11.86 -3.89 2.85
N PRO A 53 -12.56 -2.93 2.22
CA PRO A 53 -12.77 -2.94 0.77
C PRO A 53 -11.45 -2.85 -0.02
N CYS A 54 -10.49 -2.07 0.47
CA CYS A 54 -9.19 -1.87 -0.18
C CYS A 54 -8.34 -3.14 -0.09
N THR A 55 -8.30 -3.75 1.09
CA THR A 55 -7.60 -5.01 1.35
C THR A 55 -8.20 -6.16 0.54
N ASN A 56 -9.54 -6.21 0.38
CA ASN A 56 -10.20 -7.20 -0.46
C ASN A 56 -9.91 -6.99 -1.96
N ALA A 57 -9.88 -5.74 -2.44
CA ALA A 57 -9.51 -5.42 -3.82
C ALA A 57 -8.07 -5.84 -4.13
N LEU A 58 -7.13 -5.58 -3.20
CA LEU A 58 -5.74 -6.01 -3.29
C LEU A 58 -5.63 -7.53 -3.43
N LYS A 59 -6.25 -8.28 -2.50
CA LYS A 59 -6.20 -9.75 -2.51
C LYS A 59 -6.78 -10.34 -3.79
N SER A 60 -7.88 -9.77 -4.29
CA SER A 60 -8.55 -10.24 -5.50
C SER A 60 -7.74 -10.01 -6.78
N ALA A 61 -6.92 -8.96 -6.81
CA ALA A 61 -6.07 -8.64 -7.96
C ALA A 61 -4.73 -9.40 -7.95
N MET A 62 -4.30 -9.93 -6.79
CA MET A 62 -3.14 -10.80 -6.71
C MET A 62 -3.52 -12.22 -7.11
N THR A 63 -3.32 -12.57 -8.38
CA THR A 63 -3.53 -13.92 -8.90
C THR A 63 -2.25 -14.45 -9.54
N SER A 64 -2.07 -15.77 -9.52
CA SER A 64 -0.94 -16.46 -10.18
C SER A 64 0.45 -16.05 -9.67
N VAL A 65 0.56 -15.68 -8.39
CA VAL A 65 1.82 -15.25 -7.75
C VAL A 65 2.90 -16.34 -7.87
N ALA A 66 2.50 -17.61 -7.83
CA ALA A 66 3.41 -18.76 -7.89
C ALA A 66 3.91 -19.13 -9.31
N LEU A 67 3.36 -18.53 -10.38
CA LEU A 67 3.55 -19.00 -11.77
C LEU A 67 4.62 -18.25 -12.58
N ASN A 68 5.58 -17.61 -11.90
CA ASN A 68 6.69 -16.77 -12.42
C ASN A 68 6.39 -15.27 -12.62
N ASP A 69 5.22 -14.77 -12.22
CA ASP A 69 4.83 -13.36 -12.37
C ASP A 69 4.47 -12.68 -11.03
N ALA A 70 5.16 -13.06 -9.94
CA ALA A 70 4.93 -12.50 -8.60
C ALA A 70 5.00 -10.96 -8.57
N GLY A 71 5.93 -10.36 -9.32
CA GLY A 71 6.04 -8.89 -9.43
C GLY A 71 4.84 -8.23 -10.10
N LEU A 72 4.28 -8.85 -11.16
CA LEU A 72 3.08 -8.37 -11.82
C LEU A 72 1.85 -8.53 -10.92
N ALA A 73 1.74 -9.65 -10.21
CA ALA A 73 0.66 -9.89 -9.28
C ALA A 73 0.68 -8.87 -8.13
N MET A 74 1.85 -8.60 -7.54
CA MET A 74 2.01 -7.58 -6.50
C MET A 74 1.70 -6.18 -7.01
N GLN A 75 2.19 -5.81 -8.20
CA GLN A 75 1.86 -4.53 -8.83
C GLN A 75 0.35 -4.39 -9.03
N SER A 76 -0.31 -5.42 -9.56
CA SER A 76 -1.76 -5.44 -9.80
C SER A 76 -2.53 -5.30 -8.48
N GLY A 77 -2.10 -6.01 -7.43
CA GLY A 77 -2.66 -5.89 -6.08
C GLY A 77 -2.59 -4.46 -5.53
N ILE A 78 -1.40 -3.83 -5.58
CA ILE A 78 -1.21 -2.48 -5.06
C ILE A 78 -2.00 -1.44 -5.88
N ILE A 79 -2.09 -1.60 -7.21
CA ILE A 79 -2.92 -0.74 -8.07
C ILE A 79 -4.41 -0.88 -7.71
N ALA A 80 -4.89 -2.10 -7.50
CA ALA A 80 -6.28 -2.35 -7.11
C ALA A 80 -6.60 -1.73 -5.75
N PHE A 81 -5.68 -1.86 -4.78
CA PHE A 81 -5.79 -1.20 -3.48
C PHE A 81 -5.98 0.31 -3.63
N TRP A 82 -5.08 0.98 -4.37
CA TRP A 82 -5.12 2.43 -4.56
C TRP A 82 -6.33 2.92 -5.35
N THR A 83 -6.81 2.11 -6.29
CA THR A 83 -8.06 2.37 -7.01
C THR A 83 -9.24 2.38 -6.04
N MET A 84 -9.28 1.45 -5.09
CA MET A 84 -10.31 1.41 -4.05
C MET A 84 -10.16 2.54 -3.03
N VAL A 85 -8.94 2.87 -2.58
CA VAL A 85 -8.71 4.05 -1.73
C VAL A 85 -9.29 5.30 -2.37
N SER A 86 -9.10 5.48 -3.67
CA SER A 86 -9.61 6.63 -4.41
C SER A 86 -11.14 6.68 -4.48
N SER A 87 -11.85 5.57 -4.31
CA SER A 87 -13.31 5.53 -4.28
C SER A 87 -13.90 5.67 -2.87
N VAL A 88 -13.14 5.29 -1.83
CA VAL A 88 -13.64 5.29 -0.43
C VAL A 88 -12.90 6.26 0.51
N PHE A 89 -12.02 7.12 0.02
CA PHE A 89 -11.16 7.98 0.86
C PHE A 89 -11.90 8.83 1.91
N LEU A 90 -13.17 9.20 1.68
CA LEU A 90 -13.98 9.94 2.65
C LEU A 90 -14.36 9.12 3.90
N THR A 91 -14.37 7.79 3.79
CA THR A 91 -14.58 6.89 4.94
C THR A 91 -13.25 6.56 5.63
N ILE A 92 -12.14 6.64 4.89
CA ILE A 92 -10.77 6.43 5.39
C ILE A 92 -10.33 7.62 6.25
N TRP A 93 -10.51 8.84 5.77
CA TRP A 93 -10.12 10.05 6.49
C TRP A 93 -11.27 11.05 6.57
N THR A 94 -11.72 11.29 7.80
CA THR A 94 -12.73 12.30 8.12
C THR A 94 -12.03 13.62 8.51
N THR A 95 -11.84 14.49 7.53
CA THR A 95 -11.15 15.78 7.69
C THR A 95 -12.10 16.97 7.48
N SER A 96 -11.76 18.12 8.05
CA SER A 96 -12.43 19.40 7.81
C SER A 96 -11.39 20.48 7.51
N PRO A 97 -11.41 21.14 6.33
CA PRO A 97 -12.28 20.88 5.19
C PRO A 97 -12.12 19.46 4.61
N PRO A 98 -13.17 18.89 3.98
CA PRO A 98 -13.13 17.52 3.50
C PRO A 98 -12.15 17.34 2.34
N LEU A 99 -11.70 16.10 2.17
CA LEU A 99 -10.93 15.70 1.00
C LEU A 99 -11.80 15.82 -0.26
N ILE A 100 -11.19 16.23 -1.36
CA ILE A 100 -11.81 16.27 -2.69
C ILE A 100 -11.32 15.10 -3.53
N ALA A 101 -10.07 14.69 -3.35
CA ALA A 101 -9.50 13.56 -4.08
C ALA A 101 -8.30 12.97 -3.32
N VAL A 102 -8.06 11.69 -3.59
CA VAL A 102 -6.79 11.02 -3.29
C VAL A 102 -6.21 10.52 -4.61
N ILE A 103 -4.95 10.85 -4.85
CA ILE A 103 -4.23 10.52 -6.08
C ILE A 103 -3.21 9.43 -5.73
N PRO A 104 -3.24 8.27 -6.41
CA PRO A 104 -2.26 7.20 -6.19
C PRO A 104 -0.81 7.63 -6.43
N PRO A 105 0.18 6.89 -5.89
CA PRO A 105 1.59 7.09 -6.19
C PRO A 105 1.87 7.00 -7.70
N ILE A 106 2.75 7.86 -8.21
CA ILE A 106 3.11 7.88 -9.64
C ILE A 106 3.95 6.67 -10.08
N ASN A 107 4.61 6.01 -9.13
CA ASN A 107 5.54 4.90 -9.39
C ASN A 107 4.87 3.52 -9.32
N LEU A 108 3.53 3.44 -9.22
CA LEU A 108 2.84 2.14 -9.14
C LEU A 108 3.13 1.23 -10.36
N SER A 109 3.32 1.84 -11.53
CA SER A 109 3.63 1.09 -12.77
C SER A 109 5.04 0.51 -12.80
N THR A 110 5.97 0.97 -11.94
CA THR A 110 7.36 0.51 -11.92
C THR A 110 7.61 -0.62 -10.94
N ILE A 111 6.61 -0.99 -10.12
CA ILE A 111 6.72 -1.99 -9.05
C ILE A 111 7.22 -3.32 -9.61
N ASN A 112 6.61 -3.85 -10.68
CA ASN A 112 7.02 -5.13 -11.24
C ASN A 112 8.47 -5.10 -11.72
N ALA A 113 8.87 -4.08 -12.49
CA ALA A 113 10.23 -3.95 -12.98
C ALA A 113 11.25 -3.88 -11.84
N THR A 114 10.89 -3.23 -10.74
CA THR A 114 11.75 -3.11 -9.55
C THR A 114 11.86 -4.44 -8.78
N LEU A 115 10.77 -5.21 -8.72
CA LEU A 115 10.73 -6.51 -8.03
C LEU A 115 11.33 -7.67 -8.84
N GLN A 116 11.39 -7.57 -10.17
CA GLN A 116 11.88 -8.66 -11.02
C GLN A 116 13.30 -9.10 -10.70
N SER A 117 14.21 -8.15 -10.44
CA SER A 117 15.60 -8.47 -10.05
C SER A 117 15.68 -9.18 -8.70
N VAL A 118 14.86 -8.75 -7.72
CA VAL A 118 14.77 -9.40 -6.40
C VAL A 118 14.24 -10.82 -6.51
N PHE A 119 13.19 -11.03 -7.30
CA PHE A 119 12.65 -12.38 -7.50
C PHE A 119 13.62 -13.30 -8.24
N ALA A 120 14.36 -12.79 -9.23
CA ALA A 120 15.42 -13.54 -9.88
C ALA A 120 16.52 -13.94 -8.88
N SER A 121 17.01 -13.00 -8.07
CA SER A 121 18.02 -13.27 -7.02
C SER A 121 17.54 -14.25 -5.95
N ASN A 122 16.26 -14.17 -5.54
CA ASN A 122 15.66 -15.10 -4.58
C ASN A 122 15.58 -16.53 -5.16
N LYS A 123 15.39 -16.68 -6.48
CA LYS A 123 15.30 -17.97 -7.18
C LYS A 123 16.66 -18.66 -7.37
N GLU A 124 17.76 -17.91 -7.40
CA GLU A 124 19.12 -18.40 -7.69
C GLU A 124 19.91 -18.92 -6.46
N ASN A 125 19.25 -19.12 -5.29
CA ASN A 125 19.74 -19.84 -4.08
C ASN A 125 20.60 -19.11 -3.02
N SER A 126 20.64 -17.78 -2.90
CA SER A 126 21.58 -17.15 -1.92
C SER A 126 20.98 -16.57 -0.64
N LEU A 127 19.65 -16.57 -0.47
CA LEU A 127 18.99 -15.92 0.67
C LEU A 127 18.11 -16.92 1.41
N ASN A 128 18.17 -16.91 2.75
CA ASN A 128 17.20 -17.67 3.52
C ASN A 128 15.81 -17.06 3.33
N LYS A 129 14.81 -17.81 3.77
CA LYS A 129 13.38 -17.47 3.69
C LYS A 129 13.05 -16.05 4.22
N ASN A 130 13.71 -15.57 5.27
CA ASN A 130 13.53 -14.22 5.81
C ASN A 130 14.26 -13.15 5.00
N ASP A 131 15.47 -13.47 4.53
CA ASP A 131 16.28 -12.56 3.72
C ASP A 131 15.61 -12.20 2.38
N SER A 132 14.88 -13.17 1.79
CA SER A 132 14.12 -12.99 0.55
C SER A 132 13.02 -11.94 0.68
N TRP A 133 12.37 -11.86 1.84
CA TRP A 133 11.30 -10.90 2.12
C TRP A 133 11.82 -9.54 2.54
N ASN A 134 12.90 -9.51 3.32
CA ASN A 134 13.63 -8.27 3.59
C ASN A 134 14.09 -7.60 2.29
N ALA A 135 14.57 -8.37 1.31
CA ALA A 135 14.94 -7.85 -0.01
C ALA A 135 13.74 -7.24 -0.75
N ILE A 136 12.57 -7.87 -0.70
CA ILE A 136 11.32 -7.35 -1.30
C ILE A 136 10.90 -6.04 -0.61
N SER A 137 10.88 -6.01 0.72
CA SER A 137 10.52 -4.81 1.50
C SER A 137 11.48 -3.64 1.23
N ASN A 138 12.79 -3.90 1.22
CA ASN A 138 13.82 -2.92 0.90
C ASN A 138 13.69 -2.32 -0.50
N VAL A 139 13.09 -3.06 -1.44
CA VAL A 139 12.84 -2.58 -2.79
C VAL A 139 11.52 -1.84 -2.91
N LEU A 140 10.50 -2.21 -2.15
CA LEU A 140 9.23 -1.49 -2.13
C LEU A 140 9.31 -0.15 -1.38
N HIS A 141 10.16 -0.04 -0.36
CA HIS A 141 10.22 1.16 0.50
C HIS A 141 10.54 2.44 -0.27
N PRO A 142 11.58 2.46 -1.12
CA PRO A 142 12.00 3.68 -1.82
C PRO A 142 11.01 4.10 -2.91
N LEU A 143 10.07 3.23 -3.29
CA LEU A 143 9.04 3.56 -4.28
C LEU A 143 8.00 4.56 -3.75
N GLN A 144 8.06 4.91 -2.46
CA GLN A 144 7.17 5.87 -1.81
C GLN A 144 5.72 5.58 -2.15
N LEU A 145 5.24 4.42 -1.69
CA LEU A 145 3.90 3.94 -1.99
C LEU A 145 2.76 4.78 -1.38
N GLY A 146 3.06 5.98 -0.89
CA GLY A 146 2.10 6.99 -0.42
C GLY A 146 1.61 7.89 -1.54
N GLY A 147 0.30 8.10 -1.61
CA GLY A 147 -0.35 9.01 -2.55
C GLY A 147 -0.37 10.48 -2.11
N ILE A 148 -1.11 11.29 -2.88
CA ILE A 148 -1.35 12.70 -2.61
C ILE A 148 -2.83 12.90 -2.25
N ALA A 149 -3.08 13.57 -1.14
CA ALA A 149 -4.42 14.00 -0.75
C ALA A 149 -4.66 15.45 -1.15
N LYS A 150 -5.81 15.71 -1.76
CA LYS A 150 -6.25 17.05 -2.15
C LYS A 150 -7.38 17.48 -1.22
N ILE A 151 -7.10 18.49 -0.38
CA ILE A 151 -8.05 19.03 0.60
C ILE A 151 -8.84 20.17 -0.05
N GLY A 152 -10.14 20.26 0.25
CA GLY A 152 -10.98 21.34 -0.22
C GLY A 152 -10.70 22.69 0.46
N PRO A 153 -11.26 23.79 -0.08
CA PRO A 153 -11.14 25.08 0.57
C PRO A 153 -11.82 25.04 1.94
N THR A 154 -11.23 25.71 2.93
CA THR A 154 -11.88 25.95 4.23
C THR A 154 -13.17 26.73 3.98
N PRO A 155 -14.33 26.31 4.54
CA PRO A 155 -15.54 27.11 4.47
C PRO A 155 -15.24 28.52 4.98
N GLY A 156 -15.46 29.53 4.14
CA GLY A 156 -15.28 30.92 4.54
C GLY A 156 -16.22 31.24 5.68
N VAL A 157 -15.69 31.79 6.77
CA VAL A 157 -16.53 32.53 7.71
C VAL A 157 -16.92 33.81 6.96
N ASP A 158 -18.19 33.97 6.62
CA ASP A 158 -18.70 35.25 6.11
C ASP A 158 -18.32 36.31 7.14
N THR A 159 -17.31 37.12 6.83
CA THR A 159 -16.97 38.25 7.68
C THR A 159 -18.09 39.27 7.44
N PRO A 160 -18.89 39.65 8.45
CA PRO A 160 -19.90 40.67 8.26
C PRO A 160 -19.23 41.94 7.75
N ILE A 161 -19.62 42.40 6.57
CA ILE A 161 -19.23 43.73 6.10
C ILE A 161 -20.04 44.69 6.97
N LEU A 162 -19.37 45.36 7.91
CA LEU A 162 -19.92 46.50 8.66
C LEU A 162 -19.92 47.75 7.78
#